data_AF-A0A7J5EIY0-F1
#
_entry.id   AF-A0A7J5EIY0-F1
#
_cell.length_a   1.000
_cell.length_b   1.000
_cell.length_c   1.000
_cell.angle_alpha   90.00
_cell.angle_beta   90.00
_cell.angle_gamma   90.00
#
_symmetry.space_group_name_H-M   'P 1'
#
loop_
_entity.id
_entity.type
_entity.pdbx_description
1 polymer ?
#
loop_
_entity_poly.entity_id
_entity_poly.type
_entity_poly.pdbx_seq_one_letter_code
_entity_poly.pdbx_strand_id
1 'polypeptide(L)'
;MQEMIEAIRAAVTDGATPEQKASGALACRTILAALDAEPGKAIAFPGAPASGPLAGIAPDQALDLLIARLSAIAEKREAATTEAKAAPTAPLR
;
A
#
# COMPACT_ATOMS: atom_id res chain seq x y z
N MET A 1 -1.76 -27.34 -13.37
CA MET A 1 -1.58 -25.87 -13.15
C MET A 1 -1.84 -25.07 -14.41
N GLN A 2 -1.24 -25.43 -15.56
CA GLN A 2 -1.48 -24.78 -16.85
C GLN A 2 -2.97 -24.68 -17.21
N GLU A 3 -3.73 -25.76 -17.04
CA GLU A 3 -5.18 -25.79 -17.28
C GLU A 3 -5.97 -24.79 -16.43
N MET A 4 -5.57 -24.58 -15.16
CA MET A 4 -6.20 -23.59 -14.29
C MET A 4 -5.94 -22.16 -14.79
N ILE A 5 -4.74 -21.89 -15.30
CA ILE A 5 -4.38 -20.60 -15.88
C ILE A 5 -5.18 -20.35 -17.16
N GLU A 6 -5.34 -21.37 -18.00
CA GLU A 6 -6.14 -21.29 -19.23
C GLU A 6 -7.63 -21.03 -18.93
N ALA A 7 -8.19 -21.72 -17.93
CA ALA A 7 -9.55 -21.46 -17.47
C ALA A 7 -9.76 -20.02 -16.99
N ILE A 8 -8.78 -19.46 -16.24
CA ILE A 8 -8.83 -18.07 -15.78
C ILE A 8 -8.74 -17.10 -16.97
N ARG A 9 -7.84 -17.35 -17.92
CA ARG A 9 -7.72 -16.52 -19.14
C ARG A 9 -9.01 -16.51 -19.95
N ALA A 10 -9.62 -17.68 -20.17
CA ALA A 10 -10.91 -17.78 -20.84
C ALA A 10 -12.01 -17.00 -20.09
N ALA A 11 -12.02 -17.06 -18.76
CA ALA A 11 -13.00 -16.38 -17.93
C ALA A 11 -12.91 -14.84 -17.93
N VAL A 12 -11.73 -14.28 -18.15
CA VAL A 12 -11.50 -12.82 -18.17
C VAL A 12 -11.55 -12.20 -19.58
N THR A 13 -11.74 -13.02 -20.61
CA THR A 13 -11.85 -12.54 -21.98
C THR A 13 -13.21 -11.86 -22.21
N ASP A 14 -13.25 -10.83 -23.06
CA ASP A 14 -14.51 -10.21 -23.46
C ASP A 14 -15.44 -11.25 -24.09
N GLY A 15 -16.70 -11.25 -23.65
CA GLY A 15 -17.70 -12.21 -24.11
C GLY A 15 -17.64 -13.61 -23.45
N ALA A 16 -16.86 -13.78 -22.37
CA ALA A 16 -16.81 -15.04 -21.64
C ALA A 16 -18.20 -15.53 -21.21
N THR A 17 -18.50 -16.80 -21.52
CA THR A 17 -19.78 -17.43 -21.19
C THR A 17 -19.92 -17.63 -19.67
N PRO A 18 -21.16 -17.83 -19.15
CA PRO A 18 -21.37 -18.13 -17.73
C PRO A 18 -20.55 -19.34 -17.24
N GLU A 19 -20.41 -20.37 -18.08
CA GLU A 19 -19.65 -21.58 -17.78
C GLU A 19 -18.14 -21.30 -17.69
N GLN A 20 -17.61 -20.47 -18.60
CA GLN A 20 -16.21 -20.04 -18.56
C GLN A 20 -15.92 -19.22 -17.31
N LYS A 21 -16.84 -18.31 -16.93
CA LYS A 21 -16.72 -17.53 -15.68
C LYS A 21 -16.77 -18.42 -14.44
N ALA A 22 -17.66 -19.41 -14.41
CA ALA A 22 -17.74 -20.37 -13.32
C ALA A 22 -16.46 -21.23 -13.20
N SER A 23 -15.93 -21.70 -14.34
CA SER A 23 -14.69 -22.46 -14.41
C SER A 23 -13.49 -21.64 -13.92
N GLY A 24 -13.35 -20.39 -14.38
CA GLY A 24 -12.29 -19.49 -13.93
C GLY A 24 -12.39 -19.14 -12.44
N ALA A 25 -13.61 -18.92 -11.92
CA ALA A 25 -13.81 -18.67 -10.50
C ALA A 25 -13.42 -19.87 -9.63
N LEU A 26 -13.73 -21.09 -10.08
CA LEU A 26 -13.29 -22.32 -9.41
C LEU A 26 -11.76 -22.44 -9.44
N ALA A 27 -11.13 -22.21 -10.59
CA ALA A 27 -9.67 -22.22 -10.72
C ALA A 27 -9.00 -21.20 -9.77
N CYS A 28 -9.52 -19.97 -9.69
CA CYS A 28 -9.03 -18.97 -8.74
C CYS A 28 -9.11 -19.45 -7.28
N ARG A 29 -10.25 -20.03 -6.87
CA ARG A 29 -10.41 -20.56 -5.51
C ARG A 29 -9.44 -21.70 -5.21
N THR A 30 -9.23 -22.61 -6.17
CA THR A 30 -8.26 -23.70 -6.03
C THR A 30 -6.83 -23.18 -5.84
N ILE A 31 -6.43 -22.16 -6.61
CA ILE A 31 -5.11 -21.53 -6.45
C ILE A 31 -4.99 -20.85 -5.09
N LEU A 32 -6.00 -20.07 -4.68
CA LEU A 32 -5.99 -19.41 -3.38
C LEU A 32 -5.90 -20.41 -2.22
N ALA A 33 -6.63 -21.53 -2.30
CA ALA A 33 -6.55 -22.59 -1.32
C ALA A 33 -5.15 -23.25 -1.28
N ALA A 34 -4.54 -23.48 -2.46
CA ALA A 34 -3.18 -24.03 -2.54
C ALA A 34 -2.11 -23.07 -1.99
N LEU A 35 -2.36 -21.77 -2.04
CA LEU A 35 -1.49 -20.73 -1.47
C LEU A 35 -1.78 -20.42 0.01
N ASP A 36 -2.73 -21.13 0.63
CA ASP A 36 -3.22 -20.87 1.98
C ASP A 36 -3.59 -19.38 2.18
N ALA A 37 -4.18 -18.78 1.13
CA ALA A 37 -4.49 -17.36 1.11
C ALA A 37 -5.72 -17.07 1.98
N GLU A 38 -5.55 -16.19 2.96
CA GLU A 38 -6.64 -15.75 3.83
C GLU A 38 -7.26 -14.43 3.37
N PRO A 39 -8.59 -14.26 3.48
CA PRO A 39 -9.25 -12.99 3.19
C PRO A 39 -8.64 -11.84 3.99
N GLY A 40 -8.27 -10.75 3.31
CA GLY A 40 -7.67 -9.57 3.95
C GLY A 40 -6.19 -9.69 4.29
N LYS A 41 -5.56 -10.85 4.11
CA LYS A 41 -4.10 -10.98 4.18
C LYS A 41 -3.46 -10.81 2.81
N ALA A 42 -2.32 -10.12 2.79
CA ALA A 42 -1.51 -10.01 1.60
C ALA A 42 -0.89 -11.37 1.27
N ILE A 43 -1.00 -11.79 0.01
CA ILE A 43 -0.30 -12.97 -0.50
C ILE A 43 1.16 -12.56 -0.71
N ALA A 44 2.06 -13.07 0.14
CA ALA A 44 3.48 -12.77 0.05
C ALA A 44 4.11 -13.59 -1.08
N PHE A 45 4.46 -12.93 -2.19
CA PHE A 45 5.22 -13.55 -3.26
C PHE A 45 6.73 -13.45 -2.96
N PRO A 46 7.49 -14.56 -3.00
CA PRO A 46 8.93 -14.53 -2.85
C PRO A 46 9.56 -13.59 -3.90
N GLY A 47 10.28 -12.56 -3.44
CA GLY A 47 10.92 -11.56 -4.32
C GLY A 47 10.04 -10.37 -4.71
N ALA A 48 8.78 -10.31 -4.27
CA ALA A 48 7.99 -9.10 -4.42
C ALA A 48 8.53 -7.98 -3.50
N PRO A 49 8.67 -6.74 -4.00
CA PRO A 49 9.08 -5.62 -3.16
C PRO A 49 8.07 -5.42 -2.04
N ALA A 50 8.57 -5.25 -0.82
CA ALA A 50 7.72 -5.08 0.35
C ALA A 50 6.74 -3.92 0.15
N SER A 51 5.45 -4.17 0.35
CA SER A 51 4.43 -3.13 0.35
C SER A 51 4.70 -2.17 1.51
N GLY A 52 5.09 -0.94 1.20
CA GLY A 52 5.34 0.12 2.15
C GLY A 52 4.78 1.46 1.66
N PRO A 53 4.77 2.50 2.50
CA PRO A 53 4.20 3.81 2.15
C PRO A 53 4.86 4.47 0.92
N LEU A 54 6.09 4.04 0.60
CA LEU A 54 6.89 4.53 -0.51
C LEU A 54 6.98 3.51 -1.66
N ALA A 55 6.19 2.44 -1.62
CA ALA A 55 6.18 1.44 -2.68
C ALA A 55 5.76 2.07 -4.01
N GLY A 56 6.54 1.82 -5.06
CA GLY A 56 6.29 2.35 -6.41
C GLY A 56 6.81 3.78 -6.66
N ILE A 57 7.52 4.39 -5.70
CA ILE A 57 8.13 5.71 -5.85
C ILE A 57 9.63 5.53 -6.19
N ALA A 58 10.16 6.35 -7.11
CA ALA A 58 11.59 6.35 -7.41
C ALA A 58 12.41 6.80 -6.18
N PRO A 59 13.63 6.28 -5.95
CA PRO A 59 14.42 6.61 -4.77
C PRO A 59 14.61 8.11 -4.55
N ASP A 60 14.89 8.88 -5.62
CA ASP A 60 15.08 10.33 -5.54
C ASP A 60 13.80 11.05 -5.07
N GLN A 61 12.65 10.66 -5.62
CA GLN A 61 11.34 11.20 -5.21
C GLN A 61 10.98 10.85 -3.77
N ALA A 62 11.36 9.65 -3.33
CA ALA A 62 11.17 9.23 -1.95
C ALA A 62 12.02 10.08 -0.99
N LEU A 63 13.26 10.41 -1.36
CA LEU A 63 14.13 11.28 -0.58
C LEU A 63 13.56 12.71 -0.50
N ASP A 64 13.08 13.27 -1.60
CA ASP A 64 12.47 14.60 -1.62
C ASP A 64 11.26 14.70 -0.67
N LEU A 65 10.40 13.67 -0.66
CA LEU A 65 9.25 13.60 0.26
C LEU A 65 9.68 13.52 1.73
N LEU A 66 10.73 12.75 2.03
CA LEU A 66 11.26 12.64 3.39
C LEU A 66 11.88 13.95 3.85
N ILE A 67 12.63 14.64 2.98
CA ILE A 67 13.21 15.95 3.26
C ILE A 67 12.10 16.97 3.54
N ALA A 68 11.10 17.05 2.65
CA ALA A 68 9.96 17.96 2.83
C ALA A 68 9.24 17.72 4.16
N ARG A 69 9.05 16.45 4.54
CA ARG A 69 8.43 16.09 5.82
C ARG A 69 9.29 16.49 7.02
N LEU A 70 10.61 16.28 6.95
CA LEU A 70 11.53 16.67 8.03
C LEU A 70 11.60 18.19 8.20
N SER A 71 11.64 18.95 7.11
CA SER A 71 11.62 20.42 7.14
C SER A 71 10.33 20.94 7.78
N ALA A 72 9.16 20.43 7.38
CA ALA A 72 7.89 20.84 7.98
C ALA A 72 7.81 20.51 9.49
N ILE A 73 8.42 19.39 9.92
CA ILE A 73 8.50 19.04 11.34
C ILE A 73 9.45 20.01 12.08
N ALA A 74 10.58 20.38 11.49
CA ALA A 74 11.52 21.33 12.06
C ALA A 74 10.88 22.71 12.26
N GLU A 75 10.26 23.26 11.21
CA GLU A 75 9.54 24.54 11.26
C GLU A 75 8.45 24.54 12.33
N LYS A 76 7.67 23.44 12.43
CA LYS A 76 6.64 23.30 13.46
C LYS A 76 7.23 23.29 14.88
N ARG A 77 8.40 22.68 15.08
CA ARG A 77 9.11 22.69 16.37
C ARG A 77 9.63 24.08 16.73
N GLU A 78 10.16 24.81 15.75
CA GLU A 78 10.65 26.18 15.94
C GLU A 78 9.53 27.16 16.29
N ALA A 79 8.39 27.05 15.61
CA ALA A 79 7.18 27.83 15.91
C ALA A 79 6.69 27.58 17.35
N ALA A 80 6.57 26.30 17.76
CA ALA A 80 6.16 25.94 19.12
C ALA A 80 7.13 26.45 20.21
N THR A 81 8.44 26.50 19.90
CA THR A 81 9.46 27.01 20.84
C THR A 81 9.40 28.53 20.98
N THR A 82 9.07 29.24 19.90
CA THR A 82 8.94 30.70 19.89
C THR A 82 7.72 31.16 20.69
N GLU A 83 6.60 30.43 20.58
CA GLU A 83 5.37 30.70 21.32
C GLU A 83 5.53 30.47 22.83
N ALA A 84 6.28 29.42 23.23
CA ALA A 84 6.61 29.17 24.63
C ALA A 84 7.52 30.24 25.25
N LYS A 85 8.36 30.91 24.45
CA LYS A 85 9.26 31.99 24.91
C LYS A 85 8.56 33.36 24.96
N ALA A 86 7.46 33.55 24.24
CA ALA A 86 6.75 34.81 24.12
C ALA A 86 5.67 35.05 25.20
N ALA A 87 5.41 34.08 26.10
CA ALA A 87 4.51 34.30 27.23
C ALA A 87 5.08 35.37 28.18
N PRO A 88 4.47 36.57 28.28
CA PRO A 88 4.99 37.63 29.12
C PRO A 88 4.74 37.28 30.58
N THR A 89 5.82 37.27 31.38
CA THR A 89 5.75 37.38 32.84
C THR A 89 5.02 38.67 33.19
N ALA A 90 3.73 38.57 33.51
CA ALA A 90 2.97 39.68 34.07
C ALA A 90 3.58 40.04 35.45
N PRO A 91 3.92 41.31 35.71
CA PRO A 91 4.40 41.71 37.03
C PRO A 91 3.21 41.66 38.00
N LEU A 92 3.37 40.88 39.06
CA LEU A 92 2.46 40.87 40.21
C LEU A 92 2.38 42.29 40.79
N ARG A 93 1.16 42.81 40.88
CA ARG A 93 0.85 44.03 41.64
C ARG A 93 -0.33 43.76 42.56
#